data_AF-X1GLR0-F1
#
_entry.id   AF-X1GLR0-F1
#
_cell.length_a   1.000
_cell.length_b   1.000
_cell.length_c   1.000
_cell.angle_alpha   90.00
_cell.angle_beta   90.00
_cell.angle_gamma   90.00
#
_symmetry.space_group_name_H-M   'P 1'
#
loop_
_entity.id
_entity.type
_entity.pdbx_description
1 polymer ?
#
loop_
_entity_poly.entity_id
_entity_poly.type
_entity_poly.pdbx_seq_one_letter_code
_entity_poly.pdbx_strand_id
1 'polypeptide(L)' 'EGFNIDMTWLEESQETLKWTDDTLKSFLVNKYKVDGRGTPTEVLGRLTREQAEDFVKEIQDRTQRQLDLFK' A
#
# COMPACT_ATOMS: atom_id res chain seq x y z
N GLU A 1 10.72 1.82 17.34
CA GLU A 1 11.22 1.41 16.02
C GLU A 1 10.04 1.41 15.06
N GLY A 2 9.99 2.40 14.15
CA GLY A 2 8.88 2.58 13.21
C GLY A 2 9.03 1.61 12.04
N PHE A 3 7.94 0.95 11.67
CA PHE A 3 7.89 0.15 10.46
C PHE A 3 8.12 1.06 9.25
N ASN A 4 9.18 0.82 8.49
CA ASN A 4 9.48 1.57 7.27
C ASN A 4 9.09 0.68 6.08
N ILE A 5 7.98 1.03 5.42
CA ILE A 5 7.62 0.41 4.14
C ILE A 5 8.64 0.85 3.11
N ASP A 6 9.19 -0.11 2.37
CA ASP A 6 10.12 0.18 1.29
C ASP A 6 9.36 0.92 0.17
N MET A 7 9.70 2.20 -0.03
CA MET A 7 8.99 3.04 -1.00
C MET A 7 9.24 2.60 -2.44
N THR A 8 10.44 2.08 -2.75
CA THR A 8 10.76 1.59 -4.09
C THR A 8 9.91 0.38 -4.43
N TRP A 9 9.81 -0.60 -3.53
CA TRP A 9 8.92 -1.75 -3.70
C TRP A 9 7.45 -1.34 -3.86
N LEU A 10 7.02 -0.33 -3.10
CA LEU A 10 5.65 0.17 -3.17
C LEU A 10 5.37 0.82 -4.53
N GLU A 11 6.28 1.64 -5.06
CA GLU A 11 6.14 2.27 -6.38
C GLU A 11 6.05 1.22 -7.50
N GLU A 12 6.92 0.20 -7.50
CA GLU A 12 6.87 -0.90 -8.47
C GLU A 12 5.56 -1.70 -8.38
N SER A 13 5.08 -1.95 -7.15
CA SER A 13 3.81 -2.62 -6.90
C SER A 13 2.64 -1.76 -7.38
N GLN A 14 2.66 -0.45 -7.13
CA GLN A 14 1.64 0.47 -7.62
C GLN A 14 1.58 0.50 -9.15
N GLU A 15 2.73 0.51 -9.83
CA GLU A 15 2.77 0.44 -11.30
C GLU A 15 2.14 -0.87 -11.81
N THR A 16 2.53 -2.00 -11.22
CA THR A 16 1.99 -3.32 -11.59
C THR A 16 0.48 -3.40 -11.37
N LEU A 17 0.00 -2.84 -10.26
CA LEU A 17 -1.42 -2.79 -9.93
C LEU A 17 -2.18 -1.68 -10.67
N LYS A 18 -1.47 -0.80 -11.38
CA LYS A 18 -2.00 0.46 -11.95
C LYS A 18 -2.70 1.33 -10.90
N TRP A 19 -2.17 1.35 -9.67
CA TRP A 19 -2.68 2.17 -8.58
C TRP A 19 -2.05 3.55 -8.61
N THR A 20 -2.89 4.58 -8.55
CA THR A 20 -2.45 5.94 -8.29
C THR A 20 -2.32 6.19 -6.79
N ASP A 21 -1.69 7.30 -6.40
CA ASP A 21 -1.62 7.72 -5.00
C ASP A 21 -2.99 7.87 -4.36
N ASP A 22 -4.00 8.30 -5.13
CA ASP A 22 -5.37 8.42 -4.67
C ASP A 22 -6.01 7.06 -4.38
N THR A 23 -5.80 6.08 -5.26
CA THR A 23 -6.25 4.69 -5.06
C THR A 23 -5.59 4.09 -3.82
N LEU A 24 -4.27 4.28 -3.65
CA LEU A 24 -3.54 3.82 -2.48
C LEU A 24 -4.10 4.45 -1.19
N LYS A 25 -4.24 5.78 -1.16
CA LYS A 25 -4.80 6.48 0.01
C LYS A 25 -6.22 6.00 0.31
N SER A 26 -7.08 5.91 -0.70
CA SER A 26 -8.45 5.42 -0.55
C SER A 26 -8.48 4.00 0.00
N PHE A 27 -7.57 3.13 -0.45
CA PHE A 27 -7.42 1.78 0.09
C PHE A 27 -7.04 1.80 1.57
N LEU A 28 -6.02 2.59 1.95
CA LEU A 28 -5.56 2.70 3.33
C LEU A 28 -6.66 3.24 4.25
N VAL A 29 -7.36 4.30 3.84
CA VAL A 29 -8.48 4.89 4.58
C VAL A 29 -9.62 3.89 4.72
N ASN A 30 -9.96 3.17 3.65
CA ASN A 30 -11.09 2.24 3.67
C ASN A 30 -10.81 1.01 4.54
N LYS A 31 -9.63 0.40 4.37
CA LYS A 31 -9.20 -0.85 5.02
C LYS A 31 -8.76 -0.63 6.47
N TYR A 32 -7.87 0.34 6.71
CA TYR A 32 -7.24 0.55 8.01
C TYR A 32 -7.85 1.70 8.82
N LYS A 33 -8.83 2.41 8.27
CA LYS A 33 -9.49 3.57 8.91
C LYS A 33 -8.51 4.65 9.37
N VAL A 34 -7.38 4.78 8.69
CA VAL A 34 -6.41 5.85 8.92
C VAL A 34 -6.87 7.15 8.25
N ASP A 35 -6.37 8.29 8.74
CA ASP A 35 -6.65 9.58 8.11
C ASP A 35 -5.84 9.70 6.80
N GLY A 36 -6.56 9.89 5.68
CA GLY A 36 -6.00 9.94 4.33
C GLY A 36 -5.53 11.32 3.88
N ARG A 37 -5.47 12.32 4.78
CA ARG A 37 -5.02 13.66 4.44
C ARG A 37 -3.50 13.71 4.42
N GLY A 38 -2.96 14.33 3.37
CA GLY A 38 -1.52 14.49 3.16
C GLY A 38 -1.01 13.68 1.98
N THR A 39 0.30 13.45 1.96
CA THR A 39 0.96 12.60 0.97
C THR A 39 0.77 11.12 1.32
N PRO A 40 0.85 10.20 0.34
CA PRO A 40 0.77 8.75 0.61
C PRO A 40 1.80 8.30 1.67
N THR A 41 3.02 8.83 1.65
CA THR A 41 4.04 8.54 2.67
C THR A 41 3.61 8.94 4.07
N GLU A 42 2.96 10.10 4.24
CA GLU A 42 2.42 10.50 5.54
C GLU A 42 1.28 9.60 5.99
N VAL A 43 0.40 9.17 5.08
CA VAL A 43 -0.71 8.26 5.40
C VAL A 43 -0.18 6.88 5.80
N LEU A 44 0.85 6.38 5.11
CA LEU A 44 1.53 5.13 5.46
C LEU A 44 2.23 5.22 6.82
N GLY A 45 2.83 6.37 7.14
CA GLY A 45 3.44 6.62 8.45
C GLY A 45 2.45 6.63 9.63
N ARG A 46 1.14 6.68 9.35
CA ARG A 46 0.07 6.58 10.38
C ARG A 46 -0.38 5.15 10.64
N LEU A 47 0.05 4.19 9.83
CA LEU A 47 -0.26 2.79 10.04
C LEU A 47 0.45 2.29 11.30
N THR A 48 -0.24 1.46 12.08
CA THR A 48 0.41 0.66 13.12
C THR A 48 1.27 -0.41 12.46
N ARG A 49 2.22 -0.97 13.23
CA ARG A 49 3.08 -2.07 12.76
C ARG A 49 2.27 -3.22 12.15
N GLU A 50 1.22 -3.65 12.84
CA GLU A 50 0.35 -4.75 12.37
C GLU A 50 -0.39 -4.39 11.07
N GLN A 51 -0.88 -3.15 10.96
CA GLN A 51 -1.54 -2.69 9.74
C GLN A 51 -0.57 -2.59 8.57
N ALA A 52 0.66 -2.18 8.83
CA ALA A 52 1.68 -2.05 7.81
C ALA A 52 2.18 -3.42 7.33
N GLU A 53 2.32 -4.41 8.22
CA GLU A 53 2.60 -5.80 7.87
C GLU A 53 1.46 -6.42 7.04
N ASP A 54 0.20 -6.22 7.44
CA ASP A 54 -0.97 -6.64 6.67
C ASP A 54 -1.03 -5.96 5.29
N PHE A 55 -0.76 -4.66 5.24
CA PHE A 55 -0.72 -3.88 4.01
C PHE A 55 0.31 -4.42 3.03
N VAL A 56 1.54 -4.69 3.50
CA VAL A 56 2.60 -5.24 2.66
C VAL A 56 2.17 -6.58 2.07
N LYS A 57 1.59 -7.45 2.90
CA LYS A 57 1.10 -8.76 2.46
C LYS A 57 -0.05 -8.65 1.44
N GLU A 58 -1.00 -7.75 1.65
CA GLU A 58 -2.13 -7.51 0.75
C GLU A 58 -1.68 -6.98 -0.62
N ILE A 59 -0.75 -6.02 -0.64
CA ILE A 59 -0.19 -5.50 -1.89
C ILE A 59 0.59 -6.60 -2.61
N GLN A 60 1.40 -7.37 -1.90
CA GLN A 60 2.15 -8.47 -2.49
C GLN A 60 1.23 -9.53 -3.12
N ASP A 61 0.17 -9.94 -2.42
CA ASP A 61 -0.83 -10.89 -2.96
C ASP A 61 -1.54 -10.32 -4.19
N ARG A 62 -1.96 -9.05 -4.15
CA ARG A 62 -2.60 -8.40 -5.30
C ARG A 62 -1.66 -8.29 -6.50
N THR A 63 -0.41 -7.90 -6.27
CA THR A 63 0.61 -7.77 -7.32
C THR A 63 0.85 -9.13 -7.96
N GLN A 64 1.02 -10.18 -7.15
CA GLN A 64 1.19 -11.54 -7.65
C GLN A 64 0.00 -12.02 -8.47
N ARG A 65 -1.23 -11.73 -8.04
CA ARG A 65 -2.46 -12.04 -8.79
C ARG A 65 -2.56 -11.26 -10.08
N GLN A 66 -2.21 -9.97 -10.10
CA GLN A 66 -2.18 -9.21 -11.35
C GLN A 66 -1.18 -9.81 -12.33
N LEU A 67 0.04 -10.14 -11.89
CA LEU A 67 1.03 -10.78 -12.75
C LEU A 67 0.58 -12.13 -13.31
N ASP A 68 -0.16 -12.92 -12.53
CA ASP A 68 -0.74 -14.19 -12.97
C ASP A 68 -1.86 -14.01 -14.01
N LEU A 69 -2.67 -12.94 -13.88
CA LEU A 69 -3.74 -12.62 -14.84
C LEU A 69 -3.23 -12.16 -16.21
N PHE A 70 -1.98 -11.70 -16.29
CA PHE A 70 -1.32 -11.29 -17.55
C PHE A 70 -0.43 -12.40 -18.14
N LYS A 71 -0.50 -13.64 -17.62
CA LYS A 71 0.23 -14.81 -18.12
C LYS A 71 -0.54 -15.62 -19.17
#